data_AF-A0A932Q759-F1
#
_entry.id   AF-A0A932Q759-F1
#
_cell.length_a   1.000
_cell.length_b   1.000
_cell.length_c   1.000
_cell.angle_alpha   90.00
_cell.angle_beta   90.00
_cell.angle_gamma   90.00
#
_symmetry.space_group_name_H-M   'P 1'
#
loop_
_entity.id
_entity.type
_entity.pdbx_description
1 polymer ?
#
loop_
_entity_poly.entity_id
_entity_poly.type
_entity_poly.pdbx_seq_one_letter_code
_entity_poly.pdbx_strand_id
1 'polypeptide(L)'
;MSKGRWKKSEEQLAKEAYAVLIRHEKSSRAHSKPDLVGRLKRYQVYADFLKLCVEYDDSADLEALRRGLLFVVRAQGASSVAHRAGFSRMSLYRMLAKGGNPRLKNLIALFRALNMHLWLVDASFVKTRERFTRPKDQPFTWDMVSSGRRIKPKIRYSKRPGLTY
;
A
#
# COMPACT_ATOMS: atom_id res chain seq x y z
N MET A 1 -25.66 -17.93 12.49
CA MET A 1 -24.30 -18.16 11.96
C MET A 1 -23.87 -16.97 11.12
N SER A 2 -22.93 -16.18 11.62
CA SER A 2 -22.43 -14.95 10.98
C SER A 2 -21.82 -15.28 9.61
N LYS A 3 -22.38 -14.71 8.54
CA LYS A 3 -21.79 -14.76 7.19
C LYS A 3 -20.38 -14.19 7.30
N GLY A 4 -19.37 -15.05 7.15
CA GLY A 4 -17.96 -14.69 7.26
C GLY A 4 -17.63 -13.54 6.33
N ARG A 5 -17.61 -12.32 6.89
CA ARG A 5 -17.17 -11.10 6.23
C ARG A 5 -15.70 -11.31 5.89
N TRP A 6 -15.41 -11.68 4.65
CA TRP A 6 -14.06 -11.84 4.10
C TRP A 6 -13.19 -10.67 4.61
N LYS A 7 -12.30 -10.94 5.57
CA LYS A 7 -11.31 -9.96 6.00
C LYS A 7 -10.19 -10.04 4.97
N LYS A 8 -10.05 -9.01 4.14
CA LYS A 8 -8.88 -8.88 3.25
C LYS A 8 -7.60 -9.04 4.08
N SER A 9 -6.60 -9.68 3.50
CA SER A 9 -5.28 -9.79 4.13
C SER A 9 -4.70 -8.39 4.38
N GLU A 10 -3.78 -8.27 5.34
CA GLU A 10 -3.10 -7.00 5.62
C GLU A 10 -2.37 -6.47 4.37
N GLU A 11 -1.79 -7.39 3.59
CA GLU A 11 -1.18 -7.12 2.29
C GLU A 11 -2.18 -6.53 1.28
N GLN A 12 -3.40 -7.08 1.18
CA GLN A 12 -4.43 -6.53 0.30
C GLN A 12 -4.87 -5.12 0.74
N LEU A 13 -4.93 -4.86 2.05
CA LEU A 13 -5.20 -3.51 2.56
C LEU A 13 -4.05 -2.54 2.22
N ALA A 14 -2.80 -3.00 2.33
CA ALA A 14 -1.63 -2.21 1.93
C ALA A 14 -1.65 -1.88 0.43
N LYS A 15 -1.95 -2.86 -0.44
CA LYS A 15 -2.10 -2.66 -1.89
C LYS A 15 -3.23 -1.69 -2.22
N GLU A 16 -4.38 -1.79 -1.55
CA GLU A 16 -5.49 -0.84 -1.74
C GLU A 16 -5.12 0.57 -1.24
N ALA A 17 -4.44 0.68 -0.10
CA ALA A 17 -3.95 1.96 0.42
C ALA A 17 -2.94 2.60 -0.53
N TYR A 18 -2.00 1.83 -1.09
CA TYR A 18 -1.04 2.30 -2.07
C TYR A 18 -1.73 2.84 -3.34
N ALA A 19 -2.66 2.07 -3.91
CA ALA A 19 -3.43 2.49 -5.08
C ALA A 19 -4.19 3.82 -4.85
N VAL A 20 -4.84 3.98 -3.70
CA VAL A 20 -5.68 5.15 -3.43
C VAL A 20 -4.89 6.36 -2.94
N LEU A 21 -3.93 6.16 -2.03
CA LEU A 21 -3.22 7.25 -1.35
C LEU A 21 -2.03 7.78 -2.14
N ILE A 22 -1.35 6.90 -2.90
CA ILE A 22 -0.14 7.23 -3.67
C ILE A 22 -0.47 7.36 -5.15
N ARG A 23 -1.05 6.33 -5.78
CA ARG A 23 -1.40 6.35 -7.21
C ARG A 23 -2.66 7.16 -7.55
N HIS A 24 -3.33 7.74 -6.55
CA HIS A 24 -4.52 8.58 -6.71
C HIS A 24 -5.70 7.89 -7.41
N GLU A 25 -5.78 6.57 -7.37
CA GLU A 25 -6.89 5.85 -7.97
C GLU A 25 -8.18 6.02 -7.16
N LYS A 26 -9.33 5.89 -7.83
CA LYS A 26 -10.63 5.90 -7.15
C LYS A 26 -10.68 4.79 -6.10
N SER A 27 -11.15 5.12 -4.90
CA SER A 27 -11.35 4.19 -3.79
C SER A 27 -12.37 3.11 -4.16
N SER A 28 -12.14 1.87 -3.72
CA SER A 28 -13.16 0.83 -3.85
C SER A 28 -14.37 1.12 -2.96
N ARG A 29 -15.54 0.57 -3.31
CA ARG A 29 -16.77 0.71 -2.50
C ARG A 29 -16.61 0.18 -1.06
N ALA A 30 -15.65 -0.74 -0.86
CA ALA A 30 -15.39 -1.37 0.42
C ALA A 30 -14.46 -0.54 1.33
N HIS A 31 -13.62 0.34 0.77
CA HIS A 31 -12.58 1.05 1.52
C HIS A 31 -12.47 2.51 1.08
N SER A 32 -13.02 3.41 1.89
CA SER A 32 -12.85 4.85 1.68
C SER A 32 -11.43 5.30 2.00
N LYS A 33 -11.03 6.47 1.50
CA LYS A 33 -9.72 7.06 1.81
C LYS A 33 -9.48 7.22 3.33
N PRO A 34 -10.43 7.74 4.14
CA PRO A 34 -10.27 7.80 5.59
C PRO A 34 -10.13 6.42 6.26
N ASP A 35 -10.89 5.40 5.80
CA ASP A 35 -10.74 4.02 6.31
C ASP A 35 -9.32 3.51 6.06
N LEU A 36 -8.79 3.69 4.85
CA LEU A 36 -7.43 3.25 4.48
C LEU A 36 -6.35 3.94 5.33
N VAL A 37 -6.46 5.24 5.56
CA VAL A 37 -5.56 5.95 6.49
C VAL A 37 -5.66 5.37 7.90
N GLY A 38 -6.87 5.03 8.36
CA GLY A 38 -7.09 4.34 9.64
C GLY A 38 -6.41 2.97 9.71
N ARG A 39 -6.34 2.21 8.61
CA ARG A 39 -5.68 0.90 8.55
C ARG A 39 -4.16 1.00 8.72
N LEU A 40 -3.53 2.12 8.36
CA LEU A 40 -2.10 2.38 8.54
C LEU A 40 -1.67 2.51 10.02
N LYS A 41 -2.61 2.37 10.98
CA LYS A 41 -2.28 2.18 12.40
C LYS A 41 -1.67 0.80 12.68
N ARG A 42 -1.97 -0.21 11.85
CA ARG A 42 -1.48 -1.59 12.02
C ARG A 42 -0.10 -1.74 11.40
N TYR A 43 0.84 -2.31 12.17
CA TYR A 43 2.23 -2.51 11.76
C TYR A 43 2.36 -3.17 10.39
N GLN A 44 1.74 -4.34 10.24
CA GLN A 44 1.83 -5.15 9.03
C GLN A 44 1.30 -4.39 7.80
N VAL A 45 0.21 -3.63 7.97
CA VAL A 45 -0.39 -2.86 6.87
C VAL A 45 0.53 -1.72 6.44
N TYR A 46 1.05 -0.92 7.38
CA TYR A 46 1.89 0.20 6.98
C TYR A 46 3.28 -0.24 6.51
N ALA A 47 3.81 -1.33 7.06
CA ALA A 47 5.10 -1.88 6.63
C ALA A 47 5.02 -2.31 5.16
N ASP A 48 4.01 -3.11 4.79
CA ASP A 48 3.82 -3.52 3.40
C ASP A 48 3.46 -2.34 2.49
N PHE A 49 2.65 -1.38 2.98
CA PHE A 49 2.35 -0.16 2.24
C PHE A 49 3.61 0.65 1.93
N LEU A 50 4.52 0.83 2.90
CA LEU A 50 5.77 1.57 2.69
C LEU A 50 6.74 0.79 1.80
N LYS A 51 6.76 -0.54 1.87
CA LYS A 51 7.52 -1.37 0.90
C LYS A 51 7.03 -1.09 -0.52
N LEU A 52 5.72 -1.11 -0.77
CA LEU A 52 5.14 -0.77 -2.08
C LEU A 52 5.50 0.66 -2.52
N CYS A 53 5.58 1.60 -1.57
CA CYS A 53 5.98 2.97 -1.84
C CYS A 53 7.46 3.13 -2.22
N VAL A 54 8.31 2.15 -1.95
CA VAL A 54 9.71 2.12 -2.43
C VAL A 54 9.80 1.28 -3.69
N GLU A 55 9.18 0.10 -3.66
CA GLU A 55 9.25 -0.89 -4.71
C GLU A 55 8.70 -0.40 -6.04
N TYR A 56 7.66 0.45 -6.05
CA TYR A 56 7.07 1.02 -7.26
C TYR A 56 7.25 2.53 -7.34
N ASP A 57 8.32 3.05 -6.73
CA ASP A 57 8.73 4.44 -6.91
C ASP A 57 9.72 4.54 -8.07
N ASP A 58 9.28 5.14 -9.17
CA ASP A 58 10.14 5.40 -10.32
C ASP A 58 10.60 6.88 -10.33
N SER A 59 10.38 7.64 -9.24
CA SER A 59 10.85 9.03 -9.09
C SER A 59 12.33 9.08 -8.68
N ALA A 60 13.01 10.16 -9.06
CA ALA A 60 14.42 10.37 -8.70
C ALA A 60 14.63 10.71 -7.21
N ASP A 61 13.57 11.10 -6.50
CA ASP A 61 13.60 11.66 -5.14
C ASP A 61 12.80 10.83 -4.11
N LEU A 62 12.41 9.60 -4.46
CA LEU A 62 11.57 8.72 -3.64
C LEU A 62 10.28 9.41 -3.17
N GLU A 63 9.57 10.06 -4.09
CA GLU A 63 8.37 10.84 -3.81
C GLU A 63 7.27 9.98 -3.16
N ALA A 64 7.05 8.77 -3.67
CA ALA A 64 6.03 7.86 -3.15
C ALA A 64 6.36 7.44 -1.72
N LEU A 65 7.62 7.13 -1.41
CA LEU A 65 8.06 6.83 -0.05
C LEU A 65 7.87 8.04 0.88
N ARG A 66 8.33 9.24 0.48
CA ARG A 66 8.20 10.46 1.31
C ARG A 66 6.74 10.72 1.65
N ARG A 67 5.86 10.60 0.67
CA ARG A 67 4.43 10.79 0.85
C ARG A 67 3.77 9.67 1.64
N GLY A 68 4.19 8.43 1.43
CA GLY A 68 3.77 7.28 2.21
C GLY A 68 4.08 7.47 3.69
N LEU A 69 5.32 7.88 4.01
CA LEU A 69 5.74 8.22 5.36
C LEU A 69 4.84 9.30 5.98
N LEU A 70 4.47 10.33 5.22
CA LEU A 70 3.55 11.35 5.73
C LEU A 70 2.17 10.77 6.12
N PHE A 71 1.61 9.84 5.34
CA PHE A 71 0.36 9.17 5.70
C PHE A 71 0.51 8.29 6.93
N VAL A 72 1.59 7.50 7.02
CA VAL A 72 1.86 6.63 8.18
C VAL A 72 2.06 7.47 9.43
N VAL A 73 2.86 8.54 9.38
CA VAL A 73 3.08 9.44 10.52
C VAL A 73 1.77 10.06 10.99
N ARG A 74 0.88 10.47 10.06
CA ARG A 74 -0.44 11.00 10.42
C ARG A 74 -1.32 9.94 11.08
N ALA A 75 -1.32 8.70 10.57
CA ALA A 75 -2.11 7.61 11.12
C ALA A 75 -1.63 7.18 12.52
N GLN A 76 -0.31 7.15 12.72
CA GLN A 76 0.36 6.79 13.99
C GLN A 76 0.32 7.93 15.02
N GLY A 77 0.05 9.16 14.58
CA GLY A 77 0.08 10.36 15.41
C GLY A 77 1.41 11.10 15.30
N ALA A 78 1.40 12.22 14.58
CA ALA A 78 2.62 12.95 14.21
C ALA A 78 3.46 13.41 15.41
N SER A 79 2.81 13.83 16.50
CA SER A 79 3.51 14.24 17.73
C SER A 79 4.28 13.09 18.37
N SER A 80 3.67 11.91 18.45
CA SER A 80 4.31 10.72 19.04
C SER A 80 5.50 10.27 18.19
N VAL A 81 5.31 10.17 16.86
CA VAL A 81 6.39 9.76 15.95
C VAL A 81 7.53 10.77 15.94
N ALA A 82 7.22 12.08 15.89
CA ALA A 82 8.23 13.13 15.93
C ALA A 82 9.06 13.07 17.22
N HIS A 83 8.40 12.89 18.37
CA HIS A 83 9.07 12.76 19.66
C HIS A 83 10.00 11.55 19.69
N ARG A 84 9.52 10.36 19.28
CA ARG A 84 10.36 9.14 19.20
C ARG A 84 11.53 9.27 18.22
N ALA A 85 11.34 10.03 17.14
CA ALA A 85 12.36 10.26 16.12
C ALA A 85 13.32 11.41 16.46
N GLY A 86 13.09 12.15 17.55
CA GLY A 86 13.91 13.30 17.95
C GLY A 86 13.74 14.53 17.06
N PHE A 87 12.55 14.73 16.47
CA PHE A 87 12.23 15.87 15.60
C PHE A 87 11.18 16.79 16.20
N SER A 88 11.20 18.07 15.79
CA SER A 88 10.02 18.92 15.92
C SER A 88 8.96 18.53 14.87
N ARG A 89 7.67 18.78 15.18
CA ARG A 89 6.56 18.56 14.23
C ARG A 89 6.79 19.36 12.93
N MET A 90 7.26 20.59 13.04
CA MET A 90 7.55 21.45 11.89
C MET A 90 8.67 20.85 11.03
N SER A 91 9.77 20.38 11.63
CA SER A 91 10.86 19.73 10.89
C SER A 91 10.36 18.47 10.19
N LEU A 92 9.55 17.66 10.88
CA LEU A 92 8.98 16.44 10.31
C LEU A 92 8.06 16.75 9.12
N TYR A 93 7.20 17.77 9.22
CA TYR A 93 6.33 18.13 8.11
C TYR A 93 7.10 18.75 6.96
N ARG A 94 8.07 19.63 7.22
CA ARG A 94 8.90 20.26 6.19
C ARG A 94 9.69 19.23 5.40
N MET A 95 10.29 18.25 6.07
CA MET A 95 11.09 17.21 5.39
C MET A 95 10.22 16.23 4.57
N LEU A 96 8.96 16.00 4.96
CA LEU A 96 8.03 15.08 4.27
C LEU A 96 7.05 15.77 3.31
N ALA A 97 6.99 17.10 3.30
CA ALA A 97 6.14 17.88 2.39
C ALA A 97 6.57 17.71 0.93
N LYS A 98 5.72 18.15 -0.02
CA LYS A 98 6.03 18.12 -1.46
C LYS A 98 7.35 18.86 -1.73
N GLY A 99 8.29 18.21 -2.42
CA GLY A 99 9.64 18.74 -2.67
C GLY A 99 10.55 18.80 -1.43
N GLY A 100 10.11 18.29 -0.28
CA GLY A 100 10.95 18.12 0.89
C GLY A 100 11.99 17.03 0.64
N ASN A 101 13.20 17.22 1.18
CA ASN A 101 14.29 16.26 1.05
C ASN A 101 14.82 15.89 2.45
N PRO A 102 14.35 14.79 3.05
CA PRO A 102 14.85 14.36 4.34
C PRO A 102 16.28 13.83 4.20
N ARG A 103 17.21 14.41 4.96
CA ARG A 103 18.59 13.89 5.03
C ARG A 103 18.58 12.41 5.43
N LEU A 104 19.54 11.63 4.94
CA LEU A 104 19.65 10.19 5.24
C LEU A 104 19.58 9.89 6.75
N LYS A 105 20.29 10.67 7.58
CA LYS A 105 20.24 10.52 9.05
C LYS A 105 18.83 10.69 9.62
N ASN A 106 18.03 11.59 9.04
CA ASN A 106 16.67 11.83 9.47
C ASN A 106 15.73 10.69 9.05
N LEU A 107 15.93 10.13 7.84
CA LEU A 107 15.20 8.96 7.38
C LEU A 107 15.45 7.76 8.28
N ILE A 108 16.72 7.47 8.61
CA ILE A 108 17.09 6.37 9.50
C ILE A 108 16.43 6.52 10.87
N ALA A 109 16.46 7.71 11.47
CA ALA A 109 15.80 7.97 12.75
C ALA A 109 14.27 7.80 12.67
N LEU A 110 13.65 8.24 11.57
CA LEU A 110 12.22 8.06 11.35
C LEU A 110 11.84 6.59 11.18
N PHE A 111 12.61 5.80 10.41
CA PHE A 111 12.37 4.37 10.26
C PHE A 111 12.49 3.64 11.60
N ARG A 112 13.51 3.95 12.42
CA ARG A 112 13.65 3.40 13.77
C ARG A 112 12.45 3.74 14.67
N ALA A 113 11.96 4.99 14.61
CA ALA A 113 10.77 5.41 15.36
C ALA A 113 9.46 4.71 14.90
N LEU A 114 9.48 4.08 13.72
CA LEU A 114 8.44 3.26 13.14
C LEU A 114 8.77 1.75 13.16
N ASN A 115 9.80 1.32 13.91
CA ASN A 115 10.25 -0.09 13.96
C ASN A 115 10.53 -0.70 12.57
N MET A 116 11.20 0.08 11.71
CA MET A 116 11.59 -0.32 10.36
C MET A 116 13.10 -0.15 10.15
N HIS A 117 13.63 -0.94 9.23
CA HIS A 117 15.03 -0.93 8.82
C HIS A 117 15.14 -0.85 7.30
N LEU A 118 16.18 -0.18 6.80
CA LEU A 118 16.47 -0.07 5.37
C LEU A 118 17.38 -1.22 4.94
N TRP A 119 17.07 -1.84 3.80
CA TRP A 119 17.83 -2.93 3.20
C TRP A 119 18.02 -2.65 1.71
N LEU A 120 19.17 -3.06 1.15
CA LEU A 120 19.45 -2.97 -0.27
C LEU A 120 19.04 -4.27 -0.96
N VAL A 121 18.51 -4.13 -2.17
CA VAL A 121 18.18 -5.23 -3.08
C VAL A 121 18.97 -5.06 -4.36
N ASP A 122 19.26 -6.15 -5.07
CA ASP A 122 19.93 -6.08 -6.35
C ASP A 122 18.95 -5.61 -7.46
N ALA A 123 19.50 -5.18 -8.59
CA ALA A 123 18.69 -4.64 -9.69
C ALA A 123 17.76 -5.68 -10.34
N SER A 124 18.05 -6.99 -10.22
CA SER A 124 17.18 -8.03 -10.76
C SER A 124 15.86 -8.09 -9.99
N PHE A 125 15.88 -7.90 -8.67
CA PHE A 125 14.66 -7.81 -7.85
C PHE A 125 13.67 -6.79 -8.42
N VAL A 126 14.16 -5.61 -8.80
CA VAL A 126 13.34 -4.54 -9.37
C VAL A 126 12.79 -4.91 -10.76
N LYS A 127 13.55 -5.67 -11.56
CA LYS A 127 13.12 -6.11 -12.90
C LYS A 127 12.12 -7.26 -12.84
N THR A 128 12.28 -8.15 -11.87
CA THR A 128 11.46 -9.36 -11.71
C THR A 128 10.29 -9.14 -10.75
N ARG A 129 10.17 -7.95 -10.14
CA ARG A 129 9.04 -7.60 -9.26
C ARG A 129 7.72 -7.88 -9.99
N GLU A 130 6.79 -8.52 -9.30
CA GLU A 130 5.47 -8.77 -9.88
C GLU A 130 4.84 -7.45 -10.32
N ARG A 131 4.05 -7.47 -11.39
CA ARG A 131 3.30 -6.26 -11.76
C ARG A 131 2.33 -5.94 -10.62
N PHE A 132 2.37 -4.70 -10.12
CA PHE A 132 1.42 -4.25 -9.11
C PHE A 132 -0.02 -4.56 -9.56
N THR A 133 -0.66 -5.48 -8.84
CA THR A 133 -2.04 -5.90 -9.10
C THR A 133 -2.90 -5.51 -7.91
N ARG A 134 -3.87 -4.64 -8.16
CA ARG A 134 -4.76 -4.16 -7.12
C ARG A 134 -5.77 -5.25 -6.75
N PRO A 135 -6.12 -5.43 -5.46
CA PRO A 135 -6.98 -6.54 -5.03
C PRO A 135 -8.37 -6.58 -5.66
N LYS A 136 -8.92 -5.43 -6.10
CA LYS A 136 -10.23 -5.39 -6.78
C LYS A 136 -10.16 -5.85 -8.24
N ASP A 137 -8.97 -5.80 -8.85
CA ASP A 137 -8.71 -6.09 -10.25
C ASP A 137 -8.12 -7.50 -10.43
N GLN A 138 -7.77 -8.18 -9.32
CA GLN A 138 -7.38 -9.58 -9.34
C GLN A 138 -8.53 -10.42 -9.88
N PRO A 139 -8.27 -11.32 -10.87
CA PRO A 139 -9.29 -12.23 -11.35
C PRO A 139 -9.80 -13.07 -10.19
N PHE A 140 -11.12 -13.28 -10.13
CA PHE A 140 -11.72 -14.17 -9.15
C PHE A 140 -11.30 -15.61 -9.47
N THR A 141 -10.20 -16.08 -8.88
CA THR A 141 -9.69 -17.43 -9.05
C THR A 141 -10.36 -18.35 -8.03
N TRP A 142 -11.04 -19.40 -8.52
CA TRP A 142 -11.74 -20.38 -7.68
C TRP A 142 -10.78 -21.36 -6.98
N ASP A 143 -9.48 -21.30 -7.26
CA ASP A 143 -8.49 -22.31 -6.86
C ASP A 143 -8.11 -22.29 -5.37
N MET A 144 -8.60 -21.33 -4.58
CA MET A 144 -8.45 -21.31 -3.12
C MET A 144 -9.63 -21.96 -2.36
N VAL A 145 -10.57 -22.62 -3.05
CA VAL A 145 -11.73 -23.31 -2.44
C VAL A 145 -11.56 -24.83 -2.54
N SER A 146 -10.42 -25.35 -2.10
CA SER A 146 -10.25 -26.78 -1.81
C SER A 146 -10.81 -27.15 -0.42
N SER A 147 -12.07 -26.77 -0.18
CA SER A 147 -12.88 -27.37 0.88
C SER A 147 -14.37 -27.32 0.49
N GLY A 148 -14.72 -28.19 -0.46
CA GLY A 148 -15.99 -28.91 -0.44
C GLY A 148 -17.27 -28.12 -0.72
N ARG A 149 -17.41 -27.49 -1.89
CA ARG A 149 -18.66 -27.55 -2.69
C ARG A 149 -18.48 -26.86 -4.05
N ARG A 150 -18.58 -27.64 -5.12
CA ARG A 150 -18.61 -27.15 -6.52
C ARG A 150 -19.93 -26.41 -6.77
N ILE A 151 -19.86 -25.12 -7.07
CA ILE A 151 -20.94 -24.39 -7.74
C ILE A 151 -20.35 -23.79 -9.01
N LYS A 152 -20.77 -24.29 -10.18
CA LYS A 152 -20.37 -23.74 -11.48
C LYS A 152 -20.99 -22.34 -11.64
N PRO A 153 -20.22 -21.28 -11.97
CA PRO A 153 -20.84 -20.03 -12.39
C PRO A 153 -21.44 -20.21 -13.79
N LYS A 154 -22.73 -19.88 -13.97
CA LYS A 154 -23.34 -19.63 -15.28
C LYS A 154 -22.74 -18.33 -15.84
N ILE A 155 -21.61 -18.43 -16.54
CA ILE A 155 -21.09 -17.30 -17.32
C ILE A 155 -21.97 -17.21 -18.58
N ARG A 156 -22.84 -16.19 -18.66
CA ARG A 156 -23.36 -15.74 -19.95
C ARG A 156 -22.25 -14.95 -20.63
N TYR A 157 -21.58 -15.58 -21.59
CA TYR A 157 -20.84 -14.82 -22.58
C TYR A 157 -21.84 -13.98 -23.37
N SER A 158 -21.80 -12.65 -23.22
CA SER A 158 -22.38 -11.77 -24.24
C SER A 158 -21.49 -11.93 -25.47
N LYS A 159 -22.02 -12.56 -26.52
CA LYS A 159 -21.40 -12.64 -27.85
C LYS A 159 -20.92 -11.23 -28.24
N ARG A 160 -19.61 -11.04 -28.43
CA ARG A 160 -19.11 -9.90 -29.21
C ARG A 160 -19.34 -10.24 -30.69
N PRO A 161 -20.07 -9.44 -31.47
CA PRO A 161 -20.16 -9.63 -32.91
C PRO A 161 -18.93 -9.02 -33.59
N GLY A 162 -18.29 -9.82 -34.46
CA GLY A 162 -17.50 -9.40 -35.61
C GLY A 162 -16.13 -8.77 -35.36
N LEU A 163 -15.07 -9.43 -35.85
CA LEU A 163 -14.36 -8.94 -37.03
C LEU A 163 -13.64 -10.13 -37.69
N THR A 164 -13.78 -10.19 -39.01
CA THR A 164 -13.30 -11.19 -39.97
C THR A 164 -11.79 -11.12 -40.22
N TYR A 165 -11.27 -12.25 -40.72
CA TYR A 165 -9.91 -12.61 -41.15
C TYR A 165 -8.89 -11.49 -41.39
#